data_AF-A0A4W5KZR2-F1
#
_entry.id   AF-A0A4W5KZR2-F1
#
_cell.length_a   1.000
_cell.length_b   1.000
_cell.length_c   1.000
_cell.angle_alpha   90.00
_cell.angle_beta   90.00
_cell.angle_gamma   90.00
#
_symmetry.space_group_name_H-M   'P 1'
#
loop_
_entity.id
_entity.type
_entity.pdbx_description
1 polymer ?
#
loop_
_entity_poly.entity_id
_entity_poly.type
_entity_poly.pdbx_seq_one_letter_code
_entity_poly.pdbx_strand_id
1 'polypeptide(L)'
;MVRVQVEDINDNAPVFVGLPYYAAVQVEAEPGSPIFRVTAVDRDKGINGEVSYYLKDDHGHFEIDRLTGGLRLKKSFESDLSNQEYQMVVYTKDGGYPPLSSTLEFPITVVNKAMPVFDKSFYAVPVNEDVAVHTPILGINATSPEGQNIIYTIVEGDPSLQFDIGFDTGVIRVINSLDYEIAPSFRLTVRATDYLTGARAEVDVDVTVNDVNDNPPVFEKTSYKAVLSETAMIGTPALQVVATDKDSEKNNIVRYQIFYPTDAYNSTDHFHIDSSSGLILTARMLDHELVQRYDFIVRATDNGFPPLSSEVSVTVVVNDMNDNPPVFNQLLYE
;
A
#
# COMPACT_ATOMS: atom_id res chain seq x y z
N MET A 1 -8.92 37.48 45.50
CA MET A 1 -8.15 36.72 44.48
C MET A 1 -8.23 35.26 44.87
N VAL A 2 -8.92 34.42 44.08
CA VAL A 2 -9.07 32.98 44.37
C VAL A 2 -7.96 32.25 43.63
N ARG A 3 -7.24 31.36 44.34
CA ARG A 3 -6.23 30.49 43.75
C ARG A 3 -6.81 29.08 43.74
N VAL A 4 -7.03 28.53 42.55
CA VAL A 4 -7.44 27.13 42.36
C VAL A 4 -6.18 26.33 42.08
N GLN A 5 -5.96 25.27 42.86
CA GLN A 5 -4.87 24.32 42.66
C GLN A 5 -5.50 23.00 42.24
N VAL A 6 -5.18 22.55 41.03
CA VAL A 6 -5.65 21.27 40.50
C VAL A 6 -4.64 20.21 40.92
N GLU A 7 -5.12 19.20 41.64
CA GLU A 7 -4.34 18.02 42.02
C GLU A 7 -4.26 17.04 40.85
N ASP A 8 -3.14 16.35 40.78
CA ASP A 8 -2.84 15.37 39.75
C ASP A 8 -3.46 14.00 40.10
N ILE A 9 -3.93 13.26 39.10
CA ILE A 9 -4.46 11.90 39.23
C ILE A 9 -3.67 11.03 38.25
N ASN A 10 -3.32 9.80 38.65
CA ASN A 10 -2.61 8.85 37.79
C ASN A 10 -3.51 8.33 36.67
N ASP A 11 -3.58 9.05 35.56
CA ASP A 11 -4.47 8.76 34.42
C ASP A 11 -3.71 8.62 33.09
N ASN A 12 -2.40 8.84 33.08
CA ASN A 12 -1.54 8.58 31.94
C ASN A 12 -0.60 7.41 32.25
N ALA A 13 -0.49 6.47 31.31
CA ALA A 13 0.51 5.41 31.41
C ALA A 13 1.84 5.87 30.78
N PRO A 14 2.99 5.32 31.20
CA PRO A 14 4.26 5.64 30.56
C PRO A 14 4.26 5.22 29.09
N VAL A 15 4.80 6.05 28.20
CA VAL A 15 4.87 5.80 26.75
C VAL A 15 6.32 5.80 26.27
N PHE A 16 6.74 4.73 25.59
CA PHE A 16 8.06 4.67 24.94
C PHE A 16 8.16 5.68 23.79
N VAL A 17 9.32 6.32 23.65
CA VAL A 17 9.56 7.37 22.64
C VAL A 17 10.78 7.06 21.77
N GLY A 18 10.84 7.54 20.53
CA GLY A 18 11.96 7.24 19.63
C GLY A 18 11.90 5.82 19.04
N LEU A 19 10.68 5.31 18.87
CA LEU A 19 10.40 4.05 18.20
C LEU A 19 10.61 4.16 16.68
N PRO A 20 10.87 3.04 16.00
CA PRO A 20 11.15 1.71 16.55
C PRO A 20 12.57 1.59 17.16
N TYR A 21 12.73 0.69 18.15
CA TYR A 21 14.04 0.40 18.76
C TYR A 21 14.68 -0.83 18.14
N TYR A 22 16.02 -0.81 18.11
CA TYR A 22 16.87 -1.93 17.74
C TYR A 22 18.22 -1.75 18.45
N ALA A 23 18.87 -2.85 18.82
CA ALA A 23 20.22 -2.78 19.35
C ALA A 23 21.10 -3.92 18.84
N ALA A 24 22.41 -3.70 18.88
CA ALA A 24 23.40 -4.72 18.62
C ALA A 24 24.40 -4.77 19.77
N VAL A 25 24.92 -5.95 20.05
CA VAL A 25 25.96 -6.15 21.08
C VAL A 25 27.03 -7.08 20.55
N GLN A 26 28.28 -6.74 20.82
CA GLN A 26 29.42 -7.55 20.36
C GLN A 26 29.46 -8.88 21.11
N VAL A 27 29.75 -9.99 20.42
CA VAL A 27 29.87 -11.33 21.02
C VAL A 27 31.03 -11.36 22.02
N GLU A 28 32.08 -10.56 21.78
CA GLU A 28 33.22 -10.40 22.68
C GLU A 28 33.02 -9.30 23.74
N ALA A 29 31.82 -8.72 23.85
CA ALA A 29 31.57 -7.68 24.85
C ALA A 29 31.71 -8.24 26.28
N GLU A 30 32.40 -7.49 27.13
CA GLU A 30 32.56 -7.85 28.54
C GLU A 30 31.29 -7.54 29.35
N PRO A 31 30.98 -8.30 30.42
CA PRO A 31 29.92 -7.94 31.36
C PRO A 31 30.06 -6.50 31.86
N GLY A 32 28.95 -5.78 31.89
CA GLY A 32 28.84 -4.35 32.21
C GLY A 32 28.82 -3.44 30.98
N SER A 33 29.10 -3.96 29.78
CA SER A 33 29.08 -3.17 28.53
C SER A 33 27.70 -2.56 28.28
N PRO A 34 27.61 -1.26 27.96
CA PRO A 34 26.35 -0.64 27.57
C PRO A 34 25.90 -1.14 26.20
N ILE A 35 24.62 -1.47 26.07
CA ILE A 35 24.03 -1.98 24.82
C ILE A 35 23.15 -0.90 24.20
N PHE A 36 22.13 -0.47 24.94
CA PHE A 36 21.13 0.47 24.45
C PHE A 36 20.47 1.20 25.62
N ARG A 37 19.74 2.27 25.35
CA ARG A 37 18.94 2.95 26.37
C ARG A 37 17.53 3.17 25.86
N VAL A 38 16.57 2.49 26.48
CA VAL A 38 15.17 2.74 26.24
C VAL A 38 14.72 3.98 27.02
N THR A 39 13.82 4.76 26.44
CA THR A 39 13.22 5.92 27.08
C THR A 39 11.71 5.81 27.03
N ALA A 40 11.07 6.03 28.17
CA ALA A 40 9.64 6.22 28.27
C ALA A 40 9.35 7.50 29.06
N VAL A 41 8.25 8.16 28.70
CA VAL A 41 7.79 9.40 29.31
C VAL A 41 6.38 9.22 29.83
N ASP A 42 6.11 9.79 30.99
CA ASP A 42 4.79 9.86 31.57
C ASP A 42 4.40 11.34 31.72
N ARG A 43 3.12 11.65 31.51
CA ARG A 43 2.60 13.02 31.49
C ARG A 43 2.10 13.47 32.87
N ASP A 44 1.99 12.55 33.82
CA ASP A 44 1.52 12.85 35.16
C ASP A 44 2.62 13.53 36.00
N LYS A 45 2.22 14.15 37.12
CA LYS A 45 3.14 14.95 37.96
C LYS A 45 3.68 14.14 39.13
N GLY A 46 4.95 14.40 39.44
CA GLY A 46 5.60 13.81 40.62
C GLY A 46 5.70 12.29 40.47
N ILE A 47 5.27 11.55 41.50
CA ILE A 47 5.40 10.10 41.54
C ILE A 47 4.53 9.38 40.49
N ASN A 48 3.39 9.98 40.12
CA ASN A 48 2.53 9.47 39.04
C ASN A 48 3.25 9.51 37.69
N GLY A 49 4.20 10.45 37.51
CA GLY A 49 5.02 10.53 36.30
C GLY A 49 6.36 9.80 36.38
N GLU A 50 6.69 9.16 37.51
CA GLU A 50 8.01 8.56 37.73
C GLU A 50 8.07 7.17 37.13
N VAL A 51 8.80 7.04 36.02
CA VAL A 51 8.87 5.80 35.24
C VAL A 51 9.98 4.88 35.75
N SER A 52 9.62 3.61 35.97
CA SER A 52 10.55 2.53 36.30
C SER A 52 10.56 1.44 35.22
N TYR A 53 11.74 0.92 34.89
CA TYR A 53 11.96 -0.01 33.77
C TYR A 53 12.24 -1.45 34.24
N TYR A 54 11.71 -2.44 33.53
CA TYR A 54 11.88 -3.85 33.84
C TYR A 54 11.98 -4.71 32.59
N LEU A 55 12.74 -5.81 32.67
CA LEU A 55 12.75 -6.86 31.68
C LEU A 55 11.74 -7.95 32.05
N LYS A 56 10.97 -8.42 31.07
CA LYS A 56 10.12 -9.61 31.24
C LYS A 56 10.95 -10.89 31.23
N ASP A 57 11.96 -10.95 30.37
CA ASP A 57 12.95 -12.00 30.27
C ASP A 57 14.33 -11.36 30.05
N ASP A 58 15.34 -11.84 30.76
CA ASP A 58 16.72 -11.38 30.65
C ASP A 58 17.56 -12.25 29.71
N HIS A 59 16.98 -13.35 29.22
CA HIS A 59 17.61 -14.37 28.37
C HIS A 59 18.95 -14.87 28.94
N GLY A 60 19.19 -14.70 30.25
CA GLY A 60 20.45 -14.99 30.93
C GLY A 60 21.62 -14.02 30.65
N HIS A 61 21.47 -13.07 29.72
CA HIS A 61 22.57 -12.22 29.23
C HIS A 61 22.38 -10.74 29.51
N PHE A 62 21.16 -10.26 29.75
CA PHE A 62 20.86 -8.84 29.80
C PHE A 62 20.48 -8.35 31.19
N GLU A 63 20.65 -7.06 31.45
CA GLU A 63 20.09 -6.38 32.60
C GLU A 63 19.68 -4.95 32.24
N ILE A 64 18.66 -4.43 32.91
CA ILE A 64 18.18 -3.05 32.71
C ILE A 64 18.28 -2.26 34.01
N ASP A 65 18.81 -1.05 33.92
CA ASP A 65 18.79 -0.10 35.01
C ASP A 65 17.37 0.47 35.19
N ARG A 66 16.80 0.23 36.38
CA ARG A 66 15.40 0.54 36.70
C ARG A 66 15.06 2.03 36.60
N LEU A 67 16.02 2.93 36.75
CA LEU A 67 15.79 4.38 36.78
C LEU A 67 16.10 5.04 35.44
N THR A 68 17.15 4.57 34.77
CA THR A 68 17.67 5.23 33.57
C THR A 68 17.18 4.59 32.28
N GLY A 69 16.68 3.36 32.32
CA GLY A 69 16.34 2.56 31.12
C GLY A 69 17.57 2.07 30.36
N GLY A 70 18.77 2.17 30.95
CA GLY A 70 20.02 1.70 30.34
C GLY A 70 20.11 0.17 30.37
N LEU A 71 20.15 -0.44 29.19
CA LEU A 71 20.35 -1.87 29.01
C LEU A 71 21.86 -2.19 28.92
N ARG A 72 22.29 -3.20 29.66
CA ARG A 72 23.69 -3.64 29.75
C ARG A 72 23.81 -5.14 29.61
N LEU A 73 25.01 -5.58 29.25
CA LEU A 73 25.35 -7.00 29.22
C LEU A 73 25.65 -7.49 30.64
N LYS A 74 24.87 -8.43 31.15
CA LYS A 74 25.07 -9.08 32.46
C LYS A 74 26.06 -10.24 32.38
N LYS A 75 26.05 -10.99 31.28
CA LYS A 75 26.91 -12.17 31.06
C LYS A 75 27.40 -12.22 29.62
N SER A 76 28.67 -12.53 29.42
CA SER A 76 29.29 -12.70 28.10
C SER A 76 28.59 -13.78 27.27
N PHE A 77 28.66 -13.64 25.95
CA PHE A 77 28.18 -14.64 25.00
C PHE A 77 29.21 -15.76 24.81
N GLU A 78 28.74 -16.94 24.40
CA GLU A 78 29.59 -18.00 23.89
C GLU A 78 29.97 -17.68 22.42
N SER A 79 31.17 -18.09 22.00
CA SER A 79 31.79 -17.65 20.73
C SER A 79 31.07 -18.11 19.45
N ASP A 80 30.13 -19.03 19.58
CA ASP A 80 29.32 -19.62 18.50
C ASP A 80 27.96 -18.95 18.30
N LEU A 81 27.61 -17.93 19.10
CA LEU A 81 26.33 -17.21 19.05
C LEU A 81 26.31 -16.00 18.09
N SER A 82 27.23 -15.92 17.14
CA SER A 82 27.23 -14.85 16.13
C SER A 82 25.96 -14.91 15.26
N ASN A 83 25.29 -13.78 15.05
CA ASN A 83 23.98 -13.64 14.39
C ASN A 83 22.77 -14.18 15.16
N GLN A 84 22.92 -14.48 16.46
CA GLN A 84 21.76 -14.78 17.29
C GLN A 84 20.98 -13.50 17.59
N GLU A 85 19.67 -13.53 17.37
CA GLU A 85 18.77 -12.47 17.81
C GLU A 85 18.05 -12.86 19.10
N TYR A 86 17.97 -11.89 20.02
CA TYR A 86 17.17 -11.98 21.24
C TYR A 86 16.02 -10.98 21.17
N GLN A 87 14.78 -11.48 21.17
CA GLN A 87 13.59 -10.63 21.27
C GLN A 87 13.43 -10.16 22.72
N MET A 88 13.69 -8.88 22.96
CA MET A 88 13.60 -8.27 24.27
C MET A 88 12.19 -7.74 24.50
N VAL A 89 11.65 -8.01 25.69
CA VAL A 89 10.37 -7.46 26.12
C VAL A 89 10.60 -6.61 27.36
N VAL A 90 10.56 -5.29 27.18
CA VAL A 90 10.70 -4.30 28.27
C VAL A 90 9.32 -3.79 28.63
N TYR A 91 9.01 -3.73 29.91
CA TYR A 91 7.82 -3.03 30.38
C TYR A 91 8.20 -1.96 31.39
N THR A 92 7.40 -0.89 31.40
CA THR A 92 7.55 0.23 32.31
C THR A 92 6.38 0.31 33.26
N LYS A 93 6.60 0.88 34.44
CA LYS A 93 5.55 1.18 35.42
C LYS A 93 5.76 2.58 35.96
N ASP A 94 4.69 3.36 36.02
CA ASP A 94 4.69 4.59 36.80
C ASP A 94 4.73 4.30 38.32
N GLY A 95 4.87 5.35 39.13
CA GLY A 95 4.82 5.28 40.58
C GLY A 95 3.43 5.57 41.18
N GLY A 96 2.40 5.74 40.35
CA GLY A 96 1.05 6.07 40.78
C GLY A 96 0.28 4.89 41.37
N TYR A 97 -0.93 5.17 41.89
CA TYR A 97 -1.82 4.15 42.45
C TYR A 97 -3.24 4.24 41.88
N PRO A 98 -3.74 3.19 41.21
CA PRO A 98 -3.01 1.99 40.80
C PRO A 98 -1.92 2.32 39.75
N PRO A 99 -0.82 1.55 39.69
CA PRO A 99 0.23 1.82 38.72
C PRO A 99 -0.21 1.44 37.31
N LEU A 100 0.07 2.30 36.32
CA LEU A 100 -0.13 2.01 34.91
C LEU A 100 1.19 1.59 34.26
N SER A 101 1.08 0.85 33.16
CA SER A 101 2.23 0.22 32.51
C SER A 101 2.11 0.16 31.00
N SER A 102 3.24 0.23 30.31
CA SER A 102 3.35 -0.10 28.88
C SER A 102 4.39 -1.19 28.65
N THR A 103 4.30 -1.88 27.51
CA THR A 103 5.23 -2.95 27.11
C THR A 103 5.71 -2.67 25.70
N LEU A 104 7.00 -2.90 25.44
CA LEU A 104 7.64 -2.76 24.15
C LEU A 104 8.48 -4.00 23.86
N GLU A 105 8.46 -4.42 22.60
CA GLU A 105 9.27 -5.51 22.09
C GLU A 105 10.25 -4.98 21.03
N PHE A 106 11.52 -5.39 21.12
CA PHE A 106 12.53 -5.05 20.11
C PHE A 106 13.67 -6.09 20.07
N PRO A 107 14.32 -6.31 18.91
CA PRO A 107 15.41 -7.27 18.81
C PRO A 107 16.75 -6.70 19.28
N ILE A 108 17.58 -7.57 19.86
CA ILE A 108 19.00 -7.36 20.07
C ILE A 108 19.78 -8.41 19.28
N THR A 109 20.60 -7.97 18.35
CA THR A 109 21.41 -8.84 17.51
C THR A 109 22.82 -8.98 18.08
N VAL A 110 23.27 -10.22 18.30
CA VAL A 110 24.66 -10.49 18.69
C VAL A 110 25.54 -10.42 17.45
N VAL A 111 26.37 -9.39 17.39
CA VAL A 111 27.30 -9.12 16.30
C VAL A 111 28.72 -9.51 16.68
N ASN A 112 29.54 -9.93 15.73
CA ASN A 112 30.97 -10.14 15.93
C ASN A 112 31.70 -8.87 15.46
N LYS A 113 32.85 -8.53 16.05
CA LYS A 113 33.67 -7.38 15.63
C LYS A 113 34.00 -7.36 14.14
N ALA A 114 34.06 -8.52 13.50
CA ALA A 114 34.31 -8.62 12.07
C ALA A 114 33.08 -8.31 11.20
N MET A 115 31.85 -8.32 11.74
CA MET A 115 30.64 -8.19 10.92
C MET A 115 30.30 -6.73 10.62
N PRO A 116 29.92 -6.39 9.38
CA PRO A 116 29.37 -5.08 9.04
C PRO A 116 28.11 -4.79 9.86
N VAL A 117 27.88 -3.52 10.18
CA VAL A 117 26.67 -3.07 10.90
C VAL A 117 25.94 -2.06 10.04
N PHE A 118 24.68 -2.34 9.70
CA PHE A 118 23.83 -1.40 8.98
C PHE A 118 23.41 -0.21 9.86
N ASP A 119 23.24 0.97 9.26
CA ASP A 119 22.78 2.18 9.95
C ASP A 119 21.36 2.03 10.52
N LYS A 120 20.56 1.16 9.89
CA LYS A 120 19.20 0.78 10.30
C LYS A 120 19.06 -0.73 10.22
N SER A 121 18.24 -1.29 11.10
CA SER A 121 17.84 -2.70 11.11
C SER A 121 16.78 -3.05 10.06
N PHE A 122 16.17 -2.04 9.45
CA PHE A 122 15.15 -2.17 8.42
C PHE A 122 15.07 -0.89 7.59
N TYR A 123 14.80 -1.05 6.30
CA TYR A 123 14.57 0.07 5.39
C TYR A 123 13.23 -0.09 4.68
N ALA A 124 12.57 1.03 4.39
CA ALA A 124 11.38 1.04 3.57
C ALA A 124 11.43 2.19 2.57
N VAL A 125 10.92 1.96 1.37
CA VAL A 125 10.80 2.98 0.33
C VAL A 125 9.55 2.78 -0.52
N PRO A 126 8.71 3.82 -0.70
CA PRO A 126 7.67 3.80 -1.71
C PRO A 126 8.23 4.20 -3.08
N VAL A 127 7.80 3.54 -4.15
CA VAL A 127 8.18 3.83 -5.54
C VAL A 127 6.96 3.71 -6.43
N ASN A 128 6.75 4.63 -7.38
CA ASN A 128 5.65 4.47 -8.35
C ASN A 128 6.00 3.40 -9.38
N GLU A 129 5.00 2.69 -9.91
CA GLU A 129 5.27 1.67 -10.93
C GLU A 129 5.79 2.26 -12.26
N ASP A 130 5.38 3.48 -12.58
CA ASP A 130 5.79 4.23 -13.78
C ASP A 130 7.21 4.82 -13.69
N VAL A 131 7.95 4.49 -12.62
CA VAL A 131 9.32 4.95 -12.42
C VAL A 131 10.23 4.53 -13.59
N ALA A 132 11.02 5.47 -14.09
CA ALA A 132 11.98 5.16 -15.15
C ALA A 132 13.02 4.14 -14.68
N VAL A 133 13.34 3.18 -15.54
CA VAL A 133 14.43 2.22 -15.31
C VAL A 133 15.75 2.98 -15.08
N HIS A 134 16.59 2.44 -14.20
CA HIS A 134 17.84 2.97 -13.66
C HIS A 134 17.69 4.12 -12.66
N THR A 135 16.46 4.43 -12.22
CA THR A 135 16.24 5.41 -11.15
C THR A 135 16.73 4.85 -9.80
N PRO A 136 17.59 5.58 -9.06
CA PRO A 136 17.94 5.23 -7.70
C PRO A 136 16.76 5.50 -6.77
N ILE A 137 16.40 4.51 -5.94
CA ILE A 137 15.23 4.60 -5.05
C ILE A 137 15.62 4.69 -3.58
N LEU A 138 16.72 4.06 -3.18
CA LEU A 138 17.12 4.01 -1.77
C LEU A 138 18.64 3.87 -1.64
N GLY A 139 19.23 4.66 -0.75
CA GLY A 139 20.59 4.45 -0.26
C GLY A 139 20.56 3.71 1.06
N ILE A 140 21.27 2.58 1.14
CA ILE A 140 21.54 1.87 2.39
C ILE A 140 23.03 1.96 2.71
N ASN A 141 23.36 1.90 3.99
CA ASN A 141 24.74 1.97 4.43
C ASN A 141 25.00 1.01 5.60
N ALA A 142 26.18 0.41 5.57
CA ALA A 142 26.75 -0.40 6.62
C ALA A 142 28.22 -0.04 6.81
N THR A 143 28.67 -0.08 8.06
CA THR A 143 30.05 0.20 8.44
C THR A 143 30.71 -1.06 8.98
N SER A 144 31.94 -1.34 8.54
CA SER A 144 32.79 -2.31 9.25
C SER A 144 33.33 -1.68 10.54
N PRO A 145 33.24 -2.35 11.71
CA PRO A 145 33.84 -1.87 12.95
C PRO A 145 35.36 -1.65 12.86
N GLU A 146 36.03 -2.34 11.94
CA GLU A 146 37.47 -2.21 11.68
C GLU A 146 37.79 -1.26 10.52
N GLY A 147 36.77 -0.64 9.90
CA GLY A 147 36.93 0.40 8.87
C GLY A 147 37.25 -0.12 7.47
N GLN A 148 37.06 -1.41 7.19
CA GLN A 148 37.19 -1.98 5.85
C GLN A 148 36.03 -1.60 4.93
N ASN A 149 36.27 -1.75 3.63
CA ASN A 149 35.29 -1.57 2.58
C ASN A 149 34.21 -2.67 2.64
N ILE A 150 32.96 -2.24 2.45
CA ILE A 150 31.79 -3.11 2.41
C ILE A 150 31.35 -3.32 0.95
N ILE A 151 31.01 -4.55 0.62
CA ILE A 151 30.35 -4.92 -0.64
C ILE A 151 28.89 -5.26 -0.37
N TYR A 152 27.99 -4.66 -1.13
CA TYR A 152 26.55 -4.89 -1.04
C TYR A 152 26.06 -5.85 -2.14
N THR A 153 25.14 -6.74 -1.77
CA THR A 153 24.45 -7.64 -2.72
C THR A 153 23.00 -7.85 -2.27
N ILE A 154 22.04 -7.83 -3.21
CA ILE A 154 20.68 -8.35 -2.97
C ILE A 154 20.76 -9.88 -3.03
N VAL A 155 20.30 -10.57 -1.98
CA VAL A 155 20.42 -12.04 -1.87
C VAL A 155 19.10 -12.76 -2.04
N GLU A 156 17.99 -12.13 -1.64
CA GLU A 156 16.63 -12.66 -1.75
C GLU A 156 15.62 -11.53 -1.98
N GLY A 157 14.38 -11.89 -2.32
CA GLY A 157 13.25 -10.95 -2.43
C GLY A 157 12.99 -10.36 -3.82
N ASP A 158 13.84 -10.65 -4.80
CA ASP A 158 13.73 -10.15 -6.17
C ASP A 158 13.77 -11.29 -7.22
N PRO A 159 12.71 -12.13 -7.31
CA PRO A 159 12.68 -13.28 -8.21
C PRO A 159 12.64 -12.89 -9.69
N SER A 160 12.16 -11.69 -10.03
CA SER A 160 12.02 -11.21 -11.40
C SER A 160 13.11 -10.20 -11.79
N LEU A 161 14.13 -10.02 -10.95
CA LEU A 161 15.30 -9.17 -11.18
C LEU A 161 14.92 -7.70 -11.47
N GLN A 162 13.98 -7.14 -10.72
CA GLN A 162 13.57 -5.74 -10.86
C GLN A 162 14.57 -4.74 -10.27
N PHE A 163 15.45 -5.17 -9.36
CA PHE A 163 16.34 -4.28 -8.62
C PHE A 163 17.82 -4.65 -8.79
N ASP A 164 18.66 -3.63 -8.75
CA ASP A 164 20.11 -3.76 -8.62
C ASP A 164 20.59 -2.92 -7.45
N ILE A 165 21.70 -3.32 -6.84
CA ILE A 165 22.37 -2.55 -5.81
C ILE A 165 23.81 -2.24 -6.24
N GLY A 166 24.19 -0.96 -6.16
CA GLY A 166 25.57 -0.57 -6.36
C GLY A 166 26.47 -1.23 -5.30
N PHE A 167 27.31 -2.16 -5.74
CA PHE A 167 28.11 -3.00 -4.85
C PHE A 167 29.01 -2.22 -3.89
N ASP A 168 29.46 -1.02 -4.27
CA ASP A 168 30.35 -0.13 -3.51
C ASP A 168 29.63 1.07 -2.88
N THR A 169 28.40 1.36 -3.32
CA THR A 169 27.65 2.57 -2.93
C THR A 169 26.44 2.28 -2.05
N GLY A 170 25.94 1.04 -2.03
CA GLY A 170 24.72 0.68 -1.31
C GLY A 170 23.45 1.33 -1.89
N VAL A 171 23.51 1.85 -3.12
CA VAL A 171 22.34 2.47 -3.76
C VAL A 171 21.54 1.43 -4.53
N ILE A 172 20.31 1.19 -4.09
CA ILE A 172 19.33 0.35 -4.78
C ILE A 172 18.67 1.18 -5.90
N ARG A 173 18.58 0.59 -7.08
CA ARG A 173 17.96 1.17 -8.27
C ARG A 173 17.02 0.17 -8.94
N VAL A 174 16.04 0.69 -9.67
CA VAL A 174 15.17 -0.10 -10.53
C VAL A 174 15.92 -0.46 -11.81
N ILE A 175 15.90 -1.71 -12.25
CA ILE A 175 16.55 -2.19 -13.49
C ILE A 175 15.58 -2.83 -14.48
N ASN A 176 14.37 -3.18 -14.06
CA ASN A 176 13.27 -3.57 -14.94
C ASN A 176 11.98 -2.86 -14.49
N SER A 177 11.00 -2.73 -15.38
CA SER A 177 9.72 -2.09 -15.08
C SER A 177 9.04 -2.72 -13.88
N LEU A 178 8.44 -1.88 -13.05
CA LEU A 178 7.55 -2.29 -11.98
C LEU A 178 6.11 -2.30 -12.52
N ASP A 179 5.26 -3.12 -11.91
CA ASP A 179 3.86 -3.31 -12.29
C ASP A 179 3.11 -3.67 -11.00
N TYR A 180 2.23 -2.77 -10.56
CA TYR A 180 1.49 -2.88 -9.32
C TYR A 180 0.49 -4.05 -9.37
N GLU A 181 -0.17 -4.26 -10.52
CA GLU A 181 -1.13 -5.33 -10.76
C GLU A 181 -0.47 -6.72 -10.69
N ILE A 182 0.83 -6.82 -10.98
CA ILE A 182 1.60 -8.06 -10.85
C ILE A 182 2.18 -8.21 -9.43
N ALA A 183 2.86 -7.18 -8.92
CA ALA A 183 3.59 -7.25 -7.66
C ALA A 183 3.58 -5.88 -6.93
N PRO A 184 2.65 -5.69 -5.97
CA PRO A 184 2.49 -4.41 -5.28
C PRO A 184 3.58 -4.13 -4.24
N SER A 185 4.42 -5.11 -3.91
CA SER A 185 5.49 -4.96 -2.92
C SER A 185 6.59 -6.00 -3.08
N PHE A 186 7.81 -5.61 -2.71
CA PHE A 186 8.97 -6.49 -2.63
C PHE A 186 9.58 -6.41 -1.24
N ARG A 187 10.01 -7.54 -0.71
CA ARG A 187 10.78 -7.62 0.53
C ARG A 187 12.16 -8.17 0.21
N LEU A 188 13.10 -7.26 -0.01
CA LEU A 188 14.47 -7.59 -0.39
C LEU A 188 15.28 -7.91 0.86
N THR A 189 16.10 -8.94 0.80
CA THR A 189 17.16 -9.15 1.79
C THR A 189 18.47 -8.69 1.18
N VAL A 190 19.10 -7.70 1.81
CA VAL A 190 20.36 -7.12 1.34
C VAL A 190 21.48 -7.50 2.28
N ARG A 191 22.57 -8.00 1.71
CA ARG A 191 23.78 -8.40 2.43
C ARG A 191 24.88 -7.37 2.27
N ALA A 192 25.44 -6.93 3.38
CA ALA A 192 26.72 -6.23 3.46
C ALA A 192 27.82 -7.25 3.80
N THR A 193 28.89 -7.27 3.00
CA THR A 193 30.02 -8.19 3.18
C THR A 193 31.31 -7.38 3.33
N ASP A 194 32.06 -7.63 4.40
CA ASP A 194 33.42 -7.12 4.55
C ASP A 194 34.32 -7.73 3.47
N TYR A 195 34.95 -6.87 2.66
CA TYR A 195 35.74 -7.30 1.51
C TYR A 195 36.96 -8.17 1.89
N LEU A 196 37.55 -7.95 3.07
CA LEU A 196 38.79 -8.60 3.49
C LEU A 196 38.52 -9.89 4.25
N THR A 197 37.57 -9.86 5.19
CA THR A 197 37.30 -10.99 6.09
C THR A 197 36.21 -11.91 5.58
N GLY A 198 35.35 -11.44 4.66
CA GLY A 198 34.16 -12.16 4.21
C GLY A 198 33.04 -12.22 5.26
N ALA A 199 33.21 -11.56 6.40
CA ALA A 199 32.16 -11.41 7.40
C ALA A 199 30.98 -10.63 6.82
N ARG A 200 29.77 -10.98 7.23
CA ARG A 200 28.55 -10.49 6.58
C ARG A 200 27.44 -10.19 7.58
N ALA A 201 26.62 -9.22 7.22
CA ALA A 201 25.35 -8.92 7.87
C ALA A 201 24.27 -8.75 6.80
N GLU A 202 23.03 -9.02 7.18
CA GLU A 202 21.87 -8.95 6.28
C GLU A 202 20.81 -8.00 6.88
N VAL A 203 20.07 -7.32 6.03
CA VAL A 203 19.00 -6.40 6.40
C VAL A 203 17.83 -6.53 5.43
N ASP A 204 16.62 -6.40 5.97
CA ASP A 204 15.41 -6.38 5.17
C ASP A 204 15.11 -4.97 4.65
N VAL A 205 14.66 -4.90 3.39
CA VAL A 205 14.24 -3.69 2.70
C VAL A 205 12.87 -3.92 2.08
N ASP A 206 11.85 -3.22 2.59
CA ASP A 206 10.52 -3.23 1.98
C ASP A 206 10.40 -2.14 0.91
N VAL A 207 10.13 -2.56 -0.31
CA VAL A 207 9.80 -1.68 -1.43
C VAL A 207 8.29 -1.77 -1.65
N THR A 208 7.57 -0.67 -1.44
CA THR A 208 6.13 -0.58 -1.73
C THR A 208 5.94 0.06 -3.09
N VAL A 209 5.24 -0.61 -4.00
CA VAL A 209 4.89 -0.06 -5.30
C VAL A 209 3.60 0.74 -5.15
N ASN A 210 3.63 2.01 -5.57
CA ASN A 210 2.43 2.83 -5.65
C ASN A 210 1.81 2.67 -7.04
N ASP A 211 0.53 2.32 -7.04
CA ASP A 211 -0.34 2.29 -8.22
C ASP A 211 -0.43 3.67 -8.89
N VAL A 212 -0.21 3.67 -10.20
CA VAL A 212 -0.44 4.76 -11.15
C VAL A 212 -1.49 4.31 -12.15
N ASN A 213 -2.49 5.17 -12.41
CA ASN A 213 -3.59 4.86 -13.33
C ASN A 213 -3.09 4.63 -14.77
N ASP A 214 -2.83 3.37 -15.13
CA ASP A 214 -2.26 2.97 -16.41
C ASP A 214 -3.10 1.89 -17.13
N ASN A 215 -4.10 1.30 -16.45
CA ASN A 215 -5.06 0.40 -17.05
C ASN A 215 -6.38 1.14 -17.36
N PRO A 216 -6.78 1.31 -18.63
CA PRO A 216 -8.11 1.81 -18.94
C PRO A 216 -9.19 0.78 -18.57
N PRO A 217 -10.44 1.22 -18.28
CA PRO A 217 -11.56 0.31 -18.11
C PRO A 217 -11.73 -0.62 -19.33
N VAL A 218 -12.04 -1.89 -19.14
CA VAL A 218 -12.22 -2.87 -20.22
C VAL A 218 -13.63 -3.43 -20.19
N PHE A 219 -14.39 -3.24 -21.28
CA PHE A 219 -15.72 -3.84 -21.44
C PHE A 219 -15.67 -5.36 -21.57
N GLU A 220 -16.63 -6.07 -20.96
CA GLU A 220 -16.72 -7.54 -21.03
C GLU A 220 -16.99 -8.06 -22.46
N LYS A 221 -17.63 -7.25 -23.30
CA LYS A 221 -17.96 -7.59 -24.68
C LYS A 221 -17.44 -6.52 -25.63
N THR A 222 -17.09 -6.93 -26.84
CA THR A 222 -16.66 -6.04 -27.92
C THR A 222 -17.81 -5.25 -28.56
N SER A 223 -19.05 -5.70 -28.36
CA SER A 223 -20.27 -4.99 -28.73
C SER A 223 -21.47 -5.52 -27.94
N TYR A 224 -22.50 -4.69 -27.79
CA TYR A 224 -23.76 -5.06 -27.15
C TYR A 224 -24.92 -4.87 -28.11
N LYS A 225 -25.87 -5.79 -28.09
CA LYS A 225 -27.08 -5.72 -28.89
C LYS A 225 -28.31 -6.04 -28.05
N ALA A 226 -29.34 -5.20 -28.15
CA ALA A 226 -30.66 -5.44 -27.59
C ALA A 226 -31.74 -5.30 -28.66
N VAL A 227 -32.89 -5.89 -28.37
CA VAL A 227 -34.12 -5.74 -29.16
C VAL A 227 -35.20 -5.24 -28.21
N LEU A 228 -35.83 -4.13 -28.57
CA LEU A 228 -36.95 -3.54 -27.81
C LEU A 228 -38.18 -3.46 -28.69
N SER A 229 -39.35 -3.63 -28.09
CA SER A 229 -40.63 -3.32 -28.74
C SER A 229 -40.76 -1.81 -28.90
N GLU A 230 -41.34 -1.33 -30.00
CA GLU A 230 -41.66 0.10 -30.12
C GLU A 230 -42.66 0.59 -29.07
N THR A 231 -43.52 -0.31 -28.60
CA THR A 231 -44.47 -0.07 -27.50
C THR A 231 -43.81 -0.04 -26.11
N ALA A 232 -42.49 -0.12 -26.02
CA ALA A 232 -41.76 -0.02 -24.76
C ALA A 232 -41.99 1.36 -24.12
N MET A 233 -42.35 1.35 -22.83
CA MET A 233 -42.53 2.58 -22.06
C MET A 233 -41.18 3.25 -21.80
N ILE A 234 -41.20 4.55 -21.51
CA ILE A 234 -40.04 5.29 -21.00
C ILE A 234 -39.59 4.64 -19.68
N GLY A 235 -38.28 4.45 -19.52
CA GLY A 235 -37.68 3.77 -18.38
C GLY A 235 -37.57 2.25 -18.54
N THR A 236 -37.88 1.69 -19.71
CA THR A 236 -37.70 0.26 -19.99
C THR A 236 -36.20 -0.06 -20.11
N PRO A 237 -35.67 -1.05 -19.39
CA PRO A 237 -34.28 -1.47 -19.51
C PRO A 237 -34.01 -2.12 -20.87
N ALA A 238 -33.05 -1.57 -21.62
CA ALA A 238 -32.60 -2.10 -22.90
C ALA A 238 -31.55 -3.19 -22.68
N LEU A 239 -30.45 -2.83 -22.03
CA LEU A 239 -29.36 -3.72 -21.64
C LEU A 239 -28.48 -3.02 -20.59
N GLN A 240 -27.56 -3.77 -19.99
CA GLN A 240 -26.53 -3.24 -19.12
C GLN A 240 -25.16 -3.51 -19.74
N VAL A 241 -24.33 -2.47 -19.85
CA VAL A 241 -22.91 -2.61 -20.19
C VAL A 241 -22.10 -2.74 -18.90
N VAL A 242 -21.01 -3.50 -18.97
CA VAL A 242 -20.11 -3.72 -17.84
C VAL A 242 -18.69 -3.58 -18.35
N ALA A 243 -17.93 -2.69 -17.71
CA ALA A 243 -16.50 -2.56 -17.85
C ALA A 243 -15.83 -2.70 -16.48
N THR A 244 -14.66 -3.34 -16.48
CA THR A 244 -13.83 -3.55 -15.29
C THR A 244 -12.47 -2.92 -15.52
N ASP A 245 -11.93 -2.31 -14.48
CA ASP A 245 -10.62 -1.69 -14.48
C ASP A 245 -9.72 -2.45 -13.50
N LYS A 246 -8.44 -2.62 -13.86
CA LYS A 246 -7.49 -3.47 -13.13
C LYS A 246 -6.75 -2.73 -12.04
N ASP A 247 -6.73 -1.39 -12.09
CA ASP A 247 -6.05 -0.58 -11.10
C ASP A 247 -6.68 -0.77 -9.71
N SER A 248 -6.05 -0.23 -8.67
CA SER A 248 -6.59 -0.30 -7.30
C SER A 248 -7.91 0.44 -7.14
N GLU A 249 -8.59 0.23 -6.01
CA GLU A 249 -9.87 0.89 -5.66
C GLU A 249 -9.82 2.43 -5.76
N LYS A 250 -8.62 3.02 -5.71
CA LYS A 250 -8.45 4.46 -5.86
C LYS A 250 -8.62 4.94 -7.31
N ASN A 251 -8.29 4.08 -8.28
CA ASN A 251 -8.19 4.41 -9.70
C ASN A 251 -9.26 3.68 -10.54
N ASN A 252 -9.85 2.58 -10.06
CA ASN A 252 -10.72 1.69 -10.86
C ASN A 252 -12.24 2.00 -10.85
N ILE A 253 -12.68 3.14 -10.32
CA ILE A 253 -14.13 3.46 -10.25
C ILE A 253 -14.60 3.93 -11.63
N VAL A 254 -15.28 3.03 -12.34
CA VAL A 254 -15.78 3.29 -13.70
C VAL A 254 -17.08 4.10 -13.70
N ARG A 255 -17.14 5.11 -14.57
CA ARG A 255 -18.33 5.88 -14.91
C ARG A 255 -18.68 5.73 -16.39
N TYR A 256 -19.95 5.49 -16.65
CA TYR A 256 -20.47 5.29 -18.00
C TYR A 256 -21.16 6.53 -18.54
N GLN A 257 -21.01 6.76 -19.84
CA GLN A 257 -21.73 7.79 -20.58
C GLN A 257 -21.98 7.34 -22.01
N ILE A 258 -23.11 7.75 -22.58
CA ILE A 258 -23.30 7.61 -24.02
C ILE A 258 -22.47 8.71 -24.69
N PHE A 259 -21.57 8.31 -25.59
CA PHE A 259 -20.65 9.19 -26.30
C PHE A 259 -21.02 9.26 -27.78
N TYR A 260 -21.06 10.47 -28.33
CA TYR A 260 -21.42 10.71 -29.73
C TYR A 260 -20.26 11.41 -30.45
N PRO A 261 -19.49 10.70 -31.27
CA PRO A 261 -18.53 11.35 -32.14
C PRO A 261 -19.29 12.03 -33.30
N THR A 262 -19.63 13.33 -33.14
CA THR A 262 -19.98 14.31 -34.20
C THR A 262 -21.15 14.00 -35.16
N ASP A 263 -22.20 14.83 -35.10
CA ASP A 263 -23.15 15.29 -36.15
C ASP A 263 -23.74 14.30 -37.19
N ALA A 264 -23.56 13.00 -37.03
CA ALA A 264 -24.15 11.99 -37.90
C ALA A 264 -25.27 11.24 -37.17
N TYR A 265 -26.50 11.66 -37.46
CA TYR A 265 -27.78 11.04 -37.11
C TYR A 265 -28.27 11.25 -35.67
N ASN A 266 -29.17 12.22 -35.54
CA ASN A 266 -30.19 12.40 -34.49
C ASN A 266 -29.76 12.10 -33.04
N SER A 267 -29.60 13.20 -32.30
CA SER A 267 -29.68 13.29 -30.83
C SER A 267 -30.42 12.11 -30.22
N THR A 268 -29.70 11.23 -29.56
CA THR A 268 -30.17 9.92 -29.11
C THR A 268 -30.73 10.05 -27.69
N ASP A 269 -31.52 11.12 -27.51
CA ASP A 269 -32.41 11.39 -26.38
C ASP A 269 -33.38 10.22 -26.11
N HIS A 270 -33.42 9.20 -26.97
CA HIS A 270 -34.20 7.99 -26.80
C HIS A 270 -33.61 7.03 -25.77
N PHE A 271 -32.34 7.21 -25.37
CA PHE A 271 -31.71 6.39 -24.34
C PHE A 271 -30.98 7.22 -23.30
N HIS A 272 -31.02 6.75 -22.07
CA HIS A 272 -30.24 7.25 -20.94
C HIS A 272 -29.43 6.09 -20.35
N ILE A 273 -28.21 6.38 -19.88
CA ILE A 273 -27.38 5.42 -19.17
C ILE A 273 -27.17 5.86 -17.73
N ASP A 274 -27.40 4.96 -16.79
CA ASP A 274 -27.02 5.19 -15.41
C ASP A 274 -25.48 5.17 -15.28
N SER A 275 -24.91 6.27 -14.82
CA SER A 275 -23.45 6.46 -14.82
C SER A 275 -22.68 5.47 -13.95
N SER A 276 -23.32 4.86 -12.95
CA SER A 276 -22.69 3.91 -12.02
C SER A 276 -22.86 2.46 -12.43
N SER A 277 -24.05 2.08 -12.88
CA SER A 277 -24.39 0.68 -13.17
C SER A 277 -24.20 0.32 -14.64
N GLY A 278 -24.12 1.29 -15.54
CA GLY A 278 -24.09 1.03 -16.99
C GLY A 278 -25.43 0.55 -17.55
N LEU A 279 -26.52 0.64 -16.78
CA LEU A 279 -27.87 0.27 -17.23
C LEU A 279 -28.40 1.30 -18.22
N ILE A 280 -28.72 0.85 -19.42
CA ILE A 280 -29.30 1.66 -20.48
C ILE A 280 -30.82 1.52 -20.45
N LEU A 281 -31.51 2.66 -20.38
CA LEU A 281 -32.96 2.77 -20.27
C LEU A 281 -33.50 3.59 -21.44
N THR A 282 -34.72 3.29 -21.89
CA THR A 282 -35.42 4.17 -22.82
C THR A 282 -35.73 5.52 -22.14
N ALA A 283 -35.41 6.62 -22.81
CA ALA A 283 -35.68 7.98 -22.34
C ALA A 283 -36.82 8.66 -23.13
N ARG A 284 -37.17 8.12 -24.30
CA ARG A 284 -38.34 8.50 -25.11
C ARG A 284 -39.03 7.26 -25.67
N MET A 285 -40.25 7.44 -26.15
CA MET A 285 -40.95 6.41 -26.91
C MET A 285 -40.17 6.07 -28.19
N LEU A 286 -40.25 4.81 -28.59
CA LEU A 286 -39.66 4.29 -29.81
C LEU A 286 -40.77 4.20 -30.87
N ASP A 287 -40.39 4.32 -32.13
CA ASP A 287 -41.30 4.30 -33.27
C ASP A 287 -40.55 3.59 -34.39
N HIS A 288 -41.00 2.38 -34.75
CA HIS A 288 -40.35 1.54 -35.75
C HIS A 288 -40.45 2.16 -37.14
N GLU A 289 -41.57 2.79 -37.49
CA GLU A 289 -41.77 3.45 -38.78
C GLU A 289 -40.82 4.63 -38.99
N LEU A 290 -40.41 5.31 -37.91
CA LEU A 290 -39.41 6.38 -37.97
C LEU A 290 -37.98 5.87 -37.92
N VAL A 291 -37.64 5.05 -36.92
CA VAL A 291 -36.26 4.58 -36.67
C VAL A 291 -36.24 3.13 -36.20
N GLN A 292 -35.81 2.24 -37.08
CA GLN A 292 -35.77 0.79 -36.82
C GLN A 292 -34.54 0.34 -35.99
N ARG A 293 -33.50 1.17 -35.94
CA ARG A 293 -32.21 0.83 -35.32
C ARG A 293 -31.51 2.08 -34.78
N TYR A 294 -31.04 1.97 -33.54
CA TYR A 294 -30.19 2.96 -32.90
C TYR A 294 -28.81 2.36 -32.68
N ASP A 295 -27.78 3.02 -33.22
CA ASP A 295 -26.38 2.70 -32.97
C ASP A 295 -25.72 3.86 -32.25
N PHE A 296 -25.06 3.58 -31.14
CA PHE A 296 -24.33 4.57 -30.36
C PHE A 296 -23.13 3.95 -29.65
N ILE A 297 -22.22 4.79 -29.19
CA ILE A 297 -21.04 4.38 -28.45
C ILE A 297 -21.28 4.64 -26.97
N VAL A 298 -20.91 3.69 -26.13
CA VAL A 298 -20.81 3.91 -24.69
C VAL A 298 -19.35 4.01 -24.32
N ARG A 299 -19.00 5.08 -23.60
CA ARG A 299 -17.66 5.31 -23.06
C ARG A 299 -17.66 4.99 -21.57
N ALA A 300 -16.72 4.15 -21.14
CA ALA A 300 -16.38 3.92 -19.75
C ALA A 300 -15.14 4.75 -19.41
N THR A 301 -15.18 5.52 -18.33
CA THR A 301 -14.06 6.35 -17.87
C THR A 301 -13.81 6.04 -16.41
N ASP A 302 -12.55 5.80 -16.05
CA ASP A 302 -12.14 5.56 -14.67
C ASP A 302 -12.17 6.86 -13.84
N ASN A 303 -11.76 6.77 -12.57
CA ASN A 303 -11.62 7.92 -11.69
C ASN A 303 -10.17 8.27 -11.36
N GLY A 304 -9.21 7.67 -12.06
CA GLY A 304 -7.79 7.89 -11.89
C GLY A 304 -7.32 9.23 -12.45
N PHE A 305 -6.03 9.50 -12.29
CA PHE A 305 -5.41 10.73 -12.79
C PHE A 305 -4.08 10.45 -13.50
N PRO A 306 -3.95 10.77 -14.81
CA PRO A 306 -5.03 11.26 -15.69
C PRO A 306 -6.10 10.17 -15.92
N PRO A 307 -7.36 10.55 -16.15
CA PRO A 307 -8.41 9.57 -16.36
C PRO A 307 -8.22 8.84 -17.69
N LEU A 308 -8.35 7.52 -17.69
CA LEU A 308 -8.35 6.70 -18.89
C LEU A 308 -9.77 6.26 -19.24
N SER A 309 -9.97 5.88 -20.49
CA SER A 309 -11.30 5.51 -20.98
C SER A 309 -11.23 4.51 -22.12
N SER A 310 -12.30 3.73 -22.25
CA SER A 310 -12.55 2.86 -23.38
C SER A 310 -13.96 3.06 -23.92
N GLU A 311 -14.19 2.57 -25.14
CA GLU A 311 -15.44 2.75 -25.87
C GLU A 311 -15.96 1.40 -26.40
N VAL A 312 -17.27 1.22 -26.40
CA VAL A 312 -17.94 0.04 -26.96
C VAL A 312 -19.16 0.41 -27.79
N SER A 313 -19.37 -0.30 -28.90
CA SER A 313 -20.54 -0.13 -29.75
C SER A 313 -21.77 -0.81 -29.17
N VAL A 314 -22.89 -0.09 -29.14
CA VAL A 314 -24.20 -0.58 -28.71
C VAL A 314 -25.22 -0.42 -29.83
N THR A 315 -25.94 -1.49 -30.13
CA THR A 315 -27.04 -1.49 -31.10
C THR A 315 -28.36 -1.86 -30.43
N VAL A 316 -29.36 -0.99 -30.54
CA VAL A 316 -30.74 -1.30 -30.14
C VAL A 316 -31.60 -1.40 -31.39
N VAL A 317 -32.18 -2.58 -31.62
CA VAL A 317 -33.12 -2.81 -32.72
C VAL A 317 -34.55 -2.64 -32.19
N VAL A 318 -35.36 -1.85 -32.89
CA VAL A 318 -36.78 -1.67 -32.58
C VAL A 318 -37.58 -2.73 -33.34
N ASN A 319 -38.34 -3.53 -32.62
CA ASN A 319 -39.23 -4.53 -33.16
C ASN A 319 -40.61 -3.91 -33.45
N ASP A 320 -41.03 -4.01 -34.71
CA ASP A 320 -42.33 -3.59 -35.26
C ASP A 320 -43.50 -4.34 -34.60
N MET A 321 -44.51 -3.60 -34.18
CA MET A 321 -45.82 -4.03 -33.74
C MET A 321 -46.88 -3.40 -34.64
N ASN A 322 -47.91 -4.16 -35.01
CA ASN A 322 -49.02 -3.65 -35.81
C ASN A 322 -49.91 -2.67 -35.02
N ASP A 323 -49.48 -1.43 -34.89
CA ASP A 323 -50.16 -0.33 -34.18
C ASP A 323 -50.75 0.72 -35.15
N ASN A 324 -50.40 0.64 -36.42
CA ASN A 324 -50.94 1.45 -37.49
C ASN A 324 -52.22 0.84 -38.09
N PRO A 325 -53.36 1.56 -38.10
CA PRO A 325 -54.57 1.06 -38.74
C PRO A 325 -54.39 0.96 -40.26
N PRO A 326 -55.08 0.01 -40.94
CA PRO A 326 -55.00 -0.09 -42.38
C PRO A 326 -55.52 1.19 -43.03
N VAL A 327 -54.72 1.76 -43.93
CA VAL A 327 -55.10 2.97 -44.68
C VAL A 327 -55.60 2.53 -46.05
N PHE A 328 -56.81 2.92 -46.41
CA PHE A 328 -57.31 2.72 -47.77
C PHE A 328 -56.48 3.54 -48.75
N ASN A 329 -56.05 2.93 -49.86
CA ASN A 329 -55.27 3.64 -50.89
C ASN A 329 -56.13 4.61 -51.72
N GLN A 330 -57.46 4.59 -51.54
CA GLN A 330 -58.42 5.50 -52.17
C GLN A 330 -59.52 5.86 -51.15
N LEU A 331 -60.00 7.11 -51.21
CA LEU A 331 -61.13 7.57 -50.39
C LEU A 331 -62.46 6.94 -50.82
N LEU A 332 -62.55 6.48 -52.07
CA LEU A 332 -63.70 5.82 -52.68
C LEU A 332 -63.21 4.78 -53.67
N TYR A 333 -63.77 3.57 -53.61
CA TYR A 333 -63.63 2.55 -54.65
C TYR A 333 -64.98 2.45 -55.37
N GLU A 334 -64.97 2.55 -56.70
CA GLU A 334 -66.16 2.39 -57.56
C GLU A 334 -66.47 0.92 -57.89
#